data_AF-A0A7D5GHG3-F1
#
_entry.id   AF-A0A7D5GHG3-F1
#
_cell.length_a   1.000
_cell.length_b   1.000
_cell.length_c   1.000
_cell.angle_alpha   90.00
_cell.angle_beta   90.00
_cell.angle_gamma   90.00
#
_symmetry.space_group_name_H-M   'P 1'
#
loop_
_entity.id
_entity.type
_entity.pdbx_description
1 polymer ?
#
loop_
_entity_poly.entity_id
_entity_poly.type
_entity_poly.pdbx_seq_one_letter_code
_entity_poly.pdbx_strand_id
1 'polypeptide(L)' 'MSYATIAAIPILLWVGSQPLAGAAMLAAVVGLLVGVRRAHRLVRCVHECRALTFDLGGEVRITVAQHPTDDPS' A
#
# COMPACT_ATOMS: atom_id res chain seq x y z
N MET A 1 -3.25 24.10 19.09
CA MET A 1 -2.58 22.93 19.69
C MET A 1 -3.40 22.25 20.78
N SER A 2 -4.34 22.94 21.44
CA SER A 2 -5.17 22.40 22.53
C SER A 2 -6.19 21.31 22.15
N TYR A 3 -6.50 21.15 20.86
CA TYR A 3 -7.43 20.11 20.39
C TYR A 3 -6.78 18.73 20.24
N ALA A 4 -5.47 18.68 20.00
CA ALA A 4 -4.74 17.43 19.87
C ALA A 4 -4.67 16.67 21.21
N THR A 5 -4.51 17.40 22.31
CA THR A 5 -4.48 16.82 23.66
C THR A 5 -5.85 16.28 24.08
N ILE A 6 -6.95 16.96 23.72
CA ILE A 6 -8.32 16.49 24.00
C ILE A 6 -8.60 15.16 23.29
N ALA A 7 -8.13 14.98 22.05
CA ALA A 7 -8.29 13.73 21.32
C ALA A 7 -7.35 12.62 21.82
N ALA A 8 -6.17 12.96 22.33
CA ALA A 8 -5.19 11.98 22.79
C ALA A 8 -5.64 11.21 24.04
N ILE A 9 -6.36 11.86 24.97
CA ILE A 9 -6.82 11.28 26.23
C ILE A 9 -7.77 10.07 26.01
N PRO A 10 -8.87 10.18 25.23
CA PRO A 10 -9.76 9.03 25.00
C PRO A 10 -9.07 7.93 24.18
N ILE A 11 -8.15 8.28 23.26
CA ILE A 11 -7.39 7.30 22.49
C ILE A 11 -6.47 6.48 23.39
N LEU A 12 -5.71 7.13 24.27
CA LEU A 12 -4.85 6.46 25.24
C LEU A 12 -5.65 5.60 26.22
N LEU A 13 -6.80 6.08 26.69
CA LEU A 13 -7.69 5.32 27.56
C LEU A 13 -8.26 4.08 26.85
N TRP A 14 -8.62 4.20 25.57
CA TRP A 14 -9.14 3.11 24.76
C TRP A 14 -8.07 2.07 24.41
N VAL A 15 -6.84 2.49 24.11
CA VAL A 15 -5.71 1.58 23.91
C VAL A 15 -5.35 0.86 25.21
N GLY A 16 -5.43 1.55 26.35
CA GLY A 16 -5.21 0.96 27.67
C GLY A 16 -6.26 -0.08 28.04
N SER A 17 -7.52 0.09 27.62
CA SER A 17 -8.59 -0.88 27.88
C SER A 17 -8.58 -2.06 26.89
N GLN A 18 -8.10 -1.85 25.66
CA GLN A 18 -8.07 -2.87 24.60
C GLN A 18 -6.70 -2.91 23.88
N PRO A 19 -5.65 -3.44 24.54
CA PRO A 19 -4.28 -3.37 24.02
C PRO A 19 -4.11 -4.13 22.68
N LEU A 20 -4.86 -5.22 22.49
CA LEU A 20 -4.85 -5.98 21.24
C LEU A 20 -5.44 -5.18 20.06
N ALA A 21 -6.51 -4.42 20.28
CA ALA A 21 -7.12 -3.58 19.25
C ALA A 21 -6.18 -2.43 18.86
N GLY A 22 -5.50 -1.82 19.84
CA GLY A 22 -4.47 -0.82 19.59
C GLY A 22 -3.30 -1.36 18.76
N ALA A 23 -2.78 -2.55 19.12
CA ALA A 23 -1.72 -3.21 18.37
C ALA A 23 -2.15 -3.58 16.94
N ALA A 24 -3.37 -4.09 16.76
CA ALA A 24 -3.91 -4.42 15.44
C ALA A 24 -4.05 -3.17 14.56
N MET A 25 -4.53 -2.05 15.12
CA MET A 25 -4.63 -0.78 14.40
C MET A 25 -3.24 -0.28 13.95
N LEU A 26 -2.24 -0.31 14.83
CA LEU A 26 -0.86 0.06 14.48
C LEU A 26 -0.29 -0.87 13.41
N ALA A 27 -0.48 -2.19 13.55
CA ALA A 27 -0.05 -3.16 12.56
C ALA A 27 -0.71 -2.92 11.19
N ALA A 28 -1.99 -2.59 11.16
CA ALA A 28 -2.71 -2.25 9.93
C ALA A 28 -2.14 -0.99 9.27
N VAL A 29 -1.88 0.08 10.04
CA VAL A 29 -1.29 1.32 9.52
C VAL A 29 0.11 1.07 8.96
N VAL A 30 0.96 0.35 9.70
CA VAL A 30 2.31 0.01 9.23
C VAL A 30 2.26 -0.88 7.99
N GLY A 31 1.41 -1.90 7.99
CA GLY A 31 1.20 -2.78 6.84
C GLY A 31 0.73 -2.01 5.60
N LEU A 32 -0.21 -1.07 5.77
CA LEU A 32 -0.69 -0.21 4.69
C LEU A 32 0.43 0.67 4.14
N LEU A 33 1.23 1.32 4.99
CA LEU A 33 2.33 2.17 4.54
C LEU A 33 3.40 1.38 3.77
N VAL A 34 3.75 0.19 4.26
CA VAL A 34 4.70 -0.70 3.56
C VAL A 34 4.10 -1.19 2.24
N GLY A 35 2.83 -1.58 2.24
CA GLY A 35 2.08 -2.02 1.07
C GLY A 35 2.01 -0.94 -0.01
N VAL A 36 1.62 0.28 0.35
CA VAL A 36 1.56 1.44 -0.56
C VAL A 36 2.92 1.77 -1.13
N ARG A 37 3.99 1.78 -0.31
CA ARG A 37 5.36 2.02 -0.82
C ARG A 37 5.80 0.98 -1.84
N ARG A 38 5.51 -0.31 -1.59
CA ARG A 38 5.83 -1.39 -2.52
C ARG A 38 4.98 -1.32 -3.79
N ALA A 39 3.66 -1.13 -3.65
CA ALA A 39 2.74 -0.97 -4.77
C ALA A 39 3.12 0.23 -5.63
N HIS A 40 3.47 1.37 -5.03
CA HIS A 40 3.91 2.55 -5.75
C HIS A 40 5.20 2.30 -6.55
N ARG A 41 6.16 1.53 -6.03
CA ARG A 41 7.34 1.12 -6.81
C ARG A 41 6.97 0.21 -7.98
N LEU A 42 6.06 -0.75 -7.79
CA LEU A 42 5.57 -1.58 -8.89
C LEU A 42 4.86 -0.73 -9.95
N VAL A 43 3.89 0.09 -9.56
CA VAL A 43 3.13 0.95 -10.47
C VAL A 43 4.05 1.90 -11.23
N ARG A 44 5.05 2.47 -10.57
CA ARG A 44 6.03 3.34 -11.24
C ARG A 44 6.87 2.57 -12.27
N CYS A 45 7.30 1.35 -11.96
CA CYS A 45 8.04 0.50 -12.89
C CYS A 45 7.17 0.06 -14.08
N VAL A 46 5.89 -0.23 -13.85
CA VAL A 46 4.91 -0.51 -14.92
C VAL A 46 4.69 0.71 -15.81
N HIS A 47 4.61 1.89 -15.21
CA HIS A 47 4.37 3.13 -15.93
C HIS A 47 5.60 3.54 -16.77
N GLU A 48 6.81 3.42 -16.22
CA GLU A 48 8.05 3.76 -16.92
C GLU A 48 8.47 2.69 -17.94
N CYS A 49 8.32 1.40 -17.63
CA CYS A 49 8.74 0.31 -18.52
C CYS A 49 7.64 -0.14 -19.51
N ARG A 50 6.37 0.27 -19.33
CA ARG A 50 5.18 -0.23 -20.06
C ARG A 50 5.07 -1.76 -20.13
N ALA A 51 5.84 -2.47 -19.31
CA ALA A 51 5.99 -3.91 -19.32
C ALA A 51 5.92 -4.39 -17.88
N LEU A 52 4.87 -5.16 -17.58
CA LEU A 52 4.71 -5.78 -16.27
C LEU A 52 5.07 -7.26 -16.41
N THR A 53 6.15 -7.67 -15.76
CA THR A 53 6.57 -9.08 -15.65
C THR A 53 6.09 -9.64 -14.31
N PHE A 54 5.06 -10.50 -14.36
CA PHE A 54 4.66 -11.30 -13.21
C PHE A 54 5.31 -12.67 -13.32
N ASP A 55 6.04 -13.08 -12.28
CA ASP A 55 6.59 -14.43 -12.15
C ASP A 55 5.64 -15.26 -11.25
N LEU A 56 4.93 -16.19 -11.87
CA LEU A 56 4.01 -17.10 -11.21
C LEU A 56 4.77 -18.39 -10.88
N GLY A 57 5.52 -18.36 -9.77
CA GLY A 57 6.12 -19.56 -9.20
C GLY A 57 7.33 -20.12 -9.95
N GLY A 58 8.05 -19.29 -10.72
CA GLY A 58 9.35 -19.63 -11.31
C GLY A 58 9.29 -20.31 -12.69
N GLU A 59 8.11 -20.73 -13.15
CA GLU A 59 7.97 -21.45 -14.42
C GLU A 59 7.21 -20.64 -15.48
N VAL A 60 6.35 -19.69 -15.07
CA VAL A 60 5.52 -18.91 -15.99
C VAL A 60 5.72 -17.42 -15.75
N ARG A 61 6.34 -16.76 -16.75
CA ARG A 61 6.51 -15.30 -16.78
C ARG A 61 5.54 -14.69 -17.78
N ILE A 62 4.56 -13.95 -17.28
CA ILE A 62 3.62 -13.19 -18.12
C ILE A 62 4.18 -11.77 -18.27
N THR A 63 4.48 -11.37 -19.50
CA THR A 63 4.94 -10.01 -19.84
C THR A 63 3.82 -9.28 -20.55
N VAL A 64 3.17 -8.34 -19.86
CA VAL A 64 2.17 -7.47 -20.49
C VAL A 64 2.87 -6.21 -20.99
N ALA A 65 3.17 -6.15 -22.28
CA ALA A 65 3.65 -4.94 -22.94
C ALA A 65 2.45 -4.15 -23.48
N GLN A 66 2.30 -2.88 -23.08
CA GLN A 66 1.32 -2.00 -23.72
C GLN A 66 1.79 -1.70 -25.15
N HIS A 67 1.13 -2.33 -26.12
CA HIS A 67 1.28 -1.95 -27.53
C HIS A 67 0.70 -0.53 -27.68
N PRO A 68 1.39 0.41 -28.35
CA PRO A 68 0.79 1.69 -28.67
C PRO A 68 -0.47 1.41 -29.47
N THR A 69 -1.63 1.80 -28.92
CA THR A 69 -2.87 1.83 -29.67
C THR A 69 -2.65 2.83 -30.79
N ASP A 70 -2.45 2.35 -32.01
CA ASP A 70 -2.44 3.19 -33.20
C ASP A 70 -3.77 3.97 -33.21
N ASP A 71 -3.66 5.28 -33.00
CA ASP A 71 -4.75 6.24 -33.13
C ASP A 71 -5.14 6.24 -34.62
N PRO A 72 -6.35 5.80 -35.00
CA PRO A 72 -6.78 5.88 -36.39
C PRO A 72 -7.10 7.34 -36.71
N SER A 73 -6.17 7.98 -37.43
CA SER A 73 -6.32 9.30 -38.06
C SER A 73 -7.51 9.37 -39.02
#